data_AF-A0A0G4EZ60-F1
#
_entry.id   AF-A0A0G4EZ60-F1
#
_cell.length_a   1.000
_cell.length_b   1.000
_cell.length_c   1.000
_cell.angle_alpha   90.00
_cell.angle_beta   90.00
_cell.angle_gamma   90.00
#
_symmetry.space_group_name_H-M   'P 1'
#
loop_
_entity.id
_entity.type
_entity.pdbx_description
1 polymer ?
#
loop_
_entity_poly.entity_id
_entity_poly.type
_entity_poly.pdbx_seq_one_letter_code
_entity_poly.pdbx_strand_id
1 'polypeptide(L)'
;MQPTGAAPSSRPASPALFQPADLFDLSLPISKMAAMAMATDDAKRAALRSQIATRTRQQELLGHTAETVNSTLLNAVQQHIDKALTRLGLQDVLAFDIGGDVEAGLKAVYVLERGSGEEWRAMGRFLRLAFIYRLTPYGTRPLRLSADSLPTAMAFHQLPLALALYKIIGHLLIRGGISLALQQTDNGHYRIGGVGLFRVVPLGELPGGHRYAEGYKLTDPAIRWGILLIPSFSAFLLYGLLSWWCDGEGAGKKMVLLAHIGRGNARHRRLLSDDITEDLGIAVDYRNDGGDLNHADPIDFRSVIVSGWRSNETVAVHLYVGNGSIILHTTEPSAAHRSHPPADRYSVSVGAARRLLRPFGLETDVIDRGRVVME
;
A
#
# COMPACT_ATOMS: atom_id res chain seq x y z
N MET A 1 -47.02 59.71 -7.24
CA MET A 1 -47.00 59.02 -5.94
C MET A 1 -47.16 57.52 -6.17
N GLN A 2 -46.07 56.78 -6.02
CA GLN A 2 -46.01 55.31 -5.93
C GLN A 2 -44.76 55.00 -5.09
N PRO A 3 -44.85 54.24 -3.99
CA PRO A 3 -43.68 53.92 -3.19
C PRO A 3 -43.00 52.64 -3.68
N THR A 4 -41.69 52.74 -3.86
CA THR A 4 -40.76 51.67 -4.23
C THR A 4 -40.67 50.64 -3.09
N GLY A 5 -40.98 49.38 -3.39
CA GLY A 5 -40.86 48.26 -2.44
C GLY A 5 -39.40 47.92 -2.14
N ALA A 6 -39.07 47.82 -0.85
CA ALA A 6 -37.78 47.38 -0.35
C ALA A 6 -37.63 45.86 -0.47
N ALA A 7 -36.46 45.41 -0.94
CA ALA A 7 -36.08 44.00 -1.00
C ALA A 7 -35.73 43.44 0.39
N PRO A 8 -36.03 42.16 0.69
CA PRO A 8 -35.67 41.54 1.97
C PRO A 8 -34.18 41.20 2.02
N SER A 9 -33.50 41.78 3.00
CA SER A 9 -32.11 41.49 3.36
C SER A 9 -31.98 40.06 3.92
N SER A 10 -31.44 39.15 3.12
CA SER A 10 -31.03 37.81 3.56
C SER A 10 -29.78 37.89 4.44
N ARG A 11 -29.99 37.87 5.76
CA ARG A 11 -28.94 37.75 6.76
C ARG A 11 -28.27 36.36 6.62
N PRO A 12 -26.94 36.25 6.48
CA PRO A 12 -26.29 34.95 6.47
C PRO A 12 -26.48 34.27 7.83
N ALA A 13 -26.72 32.96 7.80
CA ALA A 13 -26.81 32.14 9.00
C ALA A 13 -25.53 32.33 9.83
N SER A 14 -25.69 32.67 11.10
CA SER A 14 -24.57 32.74 12.05
C SER A 14 -23.77 31.43 12.01
N PRO A 15 -22.43 31.46 12.10
CA PRO A 15 -21.64 30.25 12.20
C PRO A 15 -22.10 29.46 13.43
N ALA A 16 -22.26 28.14 13.27
CA ALA A 16 -22.56 27.27 14.39
C ALA A 16 -21.51 27.52 15.50
N LEU A 17 -22.00 27.94 16.67
CA LEU A 17 -21.22 27.99 17.90
C LEU A 17 -20.62 26.59 18.12
N PHE A 18 -19.29 26.55 18.26
CA PHE A 18 -18.45 25.42 18.66
C PHE A 18 -19.22 24.25 19.29
N GLN A 19 -19.13 23.06 18.69
CA GLN A 19 -19.67 21.88 19.33
C GLN A 19 -18.80 21.53 20.56
N PRO A 20 -19.39 21.07 21.68
CA PRO A 20 -18.62 20.64 22.86
C PRO A 20 -17.57 19.56 22.56
N ALA A 21 -17.71 18.84 21.45
CA ALA A 21 -16.74 17.87 20.95
C ALA A 21 -15.40 18.49 20.49
N ASP A 22 -15.39 19.78 20.12
CA ASP A 22 -14.16 20.50 19.72
C ASP A 22 -13.32 20.96 20.92
N LEU A 23 -13.84 20.84 22.15
CA LEU A 23 -13.24 21.44 23.35
C LEU A 23 -12.12 20.60 23.99
N PHE A 24 -11.92 19.36 23.55
CA PHE A 24 -10.81 18.50 23.97
C PHE A 24 -10.26 17.75 22.76
N ASP A 25 -9.17 18.26 22.16
CA ASP A 25 -8.41 17.47 21.20
C ASP A 25 -7.77 16.27 21.92
N LEU A 26 -8.42 15.12 21.81
CA LEU A 26 -7.97 13.87 22.42
C LEU A 26 -6.86 13.18 21.61
N SER A 27 -6.40 13.75 20.49
CA SER A 27 -5.40 13.11 19.63
C SER A 27 -4.10 12.80 20.38
N LEU A 28 -3.54 13.77 21.11
CA LEU A 28 -2.29 13.59 21.86
C LEU A 28 -2.45 12.59 23.04
N PRO A 29 -3.50 12.68 23.89
CA PRO A 29 -3.81 11.65 24.86
C PRO A 29 -3.93 10.25 24.24
N ILE A 30 -4.64 10.11 23.11
CA ILE A 30 -4.85 8.83 22.43
C ILE A 30 -3.52 8.25 21.91
N SER A 31 -2.67 9.04 21.26
CA SER A 31 -1.35 8.58 20.81
C SER A 31 -0.47 8.11 21.98
N LYS A 32 -0.53 8.80 23.13
CA LYS A 32 0.19 8.38 24.34
C LYS A 32 -0.36 7.07 24.89
N MET A 33 -1.68 6.92 24.97
CA MET A 33 -2.33 5.68 25.40
C MET A 33 -2.02 4.52 24.45
N ALA A 34 -1.99 4.77 23.13
CA ALA A 34 -1.61 3.80 22.11
C ALA A 34 -0.14 3.33 22.29
N ALA A 35 0.77 4.26 22.57
CA ALA A 35 2.16 3.93 22.88
C ALA A 35 2.29 3.09 24.16
N MET A 36 1.47 3.34 25.18
CA MET A 36 1.42 2.52 26.39
C MET A 36 0.83 1.13 26.14
N ALA A 37 -0.23 1.03 25.31
CA ALA A 37 -0.87 -0.23 24.95
C ALA A 37 0.09 -1.16 24.21
N MET A 38 0.97 -0.58 23.39
CA MET A 38 2.00 -1.27 22.61
C MET A 38 3.41 -1.14 23.20
N ALA A 39 3.51 -0.94 24.52
CA ALA A 39 4.78 -1.02 25.23
C ALA A 39 5.20 -2.49 25.42
N THR A 40 6.51 -2.76 25.35
CA THR A 40 7.09 -4.06 25.72
C THR A 40 7.16 -4.28 27.23
N ASP A 41 6.94 -3.23 28.02
CA ASP A 41 6.95 -3.23 29.48
C ASP A 41 5.53 -3.47 30.03
N ASP A 42 5.37 -4.58 30.75
CA ASP A 42 4.10 -4.99 31.36
C ASP A 42 3.58 -4.00 32.39
N ALA A 43 4.46 -3.29 33.11
CA ALA A 43 4.05 -2.30 34.10
C ALA A 43 3.36 -1.09 33.42
N LYS A 44 3.86 -0.68 32.24
CA LYS A 44 3.24 0.39 31.44
C LYS A 44 1.86 -0.01 30.92
N ARG A 45 1.70 -1.26 30.47
CA ARG A 45 0.41 -1.78 30.02
C ARG A 45 -0.58 -1.89 31.19
N ALA A 46 -0.12 -2.36 32.35
CA ALA A 46 -0.94 -2.42 33.57
C ALA A 46 -1.37 -1.02 34.04
N ALA A 47 -0.47 -0.04 33.99
CA ALA A 47 -0.79 1.36 34.30
C ALA A 47 -1.86 1.93 33.36
N LEU A 48 -1.78 1.65 32.05
CA LEU A 48 -2.82 2.03 31.10
C LEU A 48 -4.18 1.41 31.45
N ARG A 49 -4.22 0.09 31.72
CA ARG A 49 -5.45 -0.60 32.10
C ARG A 49 -6.05 -0.03 33.38
N SER A 50 -5.19 0.30 34.36
CA SER A 50 -5.62 1.00 35.57
C SER A 50 -6.19 2.39 35.25
N GLN A 51 -5.58 3.17 34.34
CA GLN A 51 -6.12 4.47 33.94
C GLN A 51 -7.46 4.37 33.20
N ILE A 52 -7.66 3.33 32.40
CA ILE A 52 -8.94 3.07 31.72
C ILE A 52 -10.01 2.64 32.74
N ALA A 53 -9.65 1.81 33.72
CA ALA A 53 -10.57 1.29 34.73
C ALA A 53 -10.89 2.29 35.85
N THR A 54 -9.94 3.17 36.19
CA THR A 54 -10.05 4.07 37.34
C THR A 54 -10.69 5.39 36.92
N ARG A 55 -11.89 5.66 37.44
CA ARG A 55 -12.54 6.96 37.28
C ARG A 55 -11.66 8.07 37.82
N THR A 56 -11.62 9.20 37.12
CA THR A 56 -11.13 10.43 37.72
C THR A 56 -12.20 11.00 38.67
N ARG A 57 -11.79 11.61 39.79
CA ARG A 57 -12.69 12.33 40.71
C ARG A 57 -13.61 13.31 39.99
N GLN A 58 -13.12 13.91 38.90
CA GLN A 58 -13.87 14.86 38.08
C GLN A 58 -15.03 14.19 37.31
N GLN A 59 -14.85 12.94 36.86
CA GLN A 59 -15.92 12.15 36.22
C GLN A 59 -16.95 11.65 37.24
N GLU A 60 -16.54 11.35 38.47
CA GLU A 60 -17.46 11.06 39.58
C GLU A 60 -18.32 12.27 39.94
N LEU A 61 -17.70 13.46 40.02
CA LEU A 61 -18.38 14.72 40.30
C LEU A 61 -19.39 15.14 39.22
N LEU A 62 -19.16 14.74 37.96
CA LEU A 62 -20.04 15.02 36.82
C LEU A 62 -21.10 13.93 36.57
N GLY A 63 -21.14 12.87 37.39
CA GLY A 63 -22.13 11.80 37.27
C GLY A 63 -21.95 10.88 36.06
N HIS A 64 -20.81 10.92 35.37
CA HIS A 64 -20.57 10.07 34.20
C HIS A 64 -20.44 8.61 34.60
N THR A 65 -21.25 7.71 34.02
CA THR A 65 -21.11 6.26 34.22
C THR A 65 -19.81 5.74 33.59
N ALA A 66 -19.28 4.62 34.07
CA ALA A 66 -18.13 3.97 33.44
C ALA A 66 -18.40 3.65 31.96
N GLU A 67 -19.65 3.31 31.64
CA GLU A 67 -20.12 3.08 30.28
C GLU A 67 -20.05 4.36 29.41
N THR A 68 -20.44 5.52 29.94
CA THR A 68 -20.33 6.80 29.21
C THR A 68 -18.88 7.20 28.96
N VAL A 69 -17.99 6.96 29.91
CA VAL A 69 -16.55 7.24 29.73
C VAL A 69 -15.94 6.31 28.68
N ASN A 70 -16.24 5.01 28.76
CA ASN A 70 -15.75 4.03 27.79
C ASN A 70 -16.28 4.30 26.38
N SER A 71 -17.56 4.63 26.22
CA SER A 71 -18.12 4.96 24.90
C SER A 71 -17.53 6.25 24.33
N THR A 72 -17.29 7.26 25.17
CA THR A 72 -16.62 8.50 24.74
C THR A 72 -15.20 8.23 24.27
N LEU A 73 -14.43 7.44 25.03
CA LEU A 73 -13.06 7.09 24.67
C LEU A 73 -13.01 6.22 23.41
N LEU A 74 -13.91 5.24 23.29
CA LEU A 74 -14.03 4.40 22.11
C LEU A 74 -14.34 5.24 20.86
N ASN A 75 -15.29 6.17 20.95
CA ASN A 75 -15.62 7.09 19.85
C ASN A 75 -14.41 7.95 19.45
N ALA A 76 -13.67 8.47 20.43
CA ALA A 76 -12.48 9.26 20.16
C ALA A 76 -11.37 8.44 19.47
N VAL A 77 -11.17 7.18 19.90
CA VAL A 77 -10.23 6.25 19.26
C VAL A 77 -10.65 5.93 17.84
N GLN A 78 -11.94 5.67 17.59
CA GLN A 78 -12.47 5.40 16.24
C GLN A 78 -12.26 6.60 15.32
N GLN A 79 -12.58 7.81 15.77
CA GLN A 79 -12.35 9.04 15.01
C GLN A 79 -10.87 9.23 14.67
N HIS A 80 -9.97 8.89 15.59
CA HIS A 80 -8.53 8.97 15.36
C HIS A 80 -8.05 7.96 14.32
N ILE A 81 -8.58 6.72 14.34
CA ILE A 81 -8.34 5.70 13.31
C ILE A 81 -8.82 6.20 11.95
N ASP A 82 -10.04 6.71 11.84
CA ASP A 82 -10.63 7.17 10.58
C ASP A 82 -9.84 8.36 10.00
N LYS A 83 -9.41 9.29 10.85
CA LYS A 83 -8.53 10.41 10.49
C LYS A 83 -7.17 9.90 9.99
N ALA A 84 -6.59 8.92 10.66
CA ALA A 84 -5.32 8.32 10.25
C ALA A 84 -5.44 7.59 8.90
N LEU A 85 -6.49 6.78 8.70
CA LEU A 85 -6.76 6.09 7.43
C LEU A 85 -6.94 7.09 6.28
N THR A 86 -7.70 8.18 6.50
CA THR A 86 -7.89 9.24 5.51
C THR A 86 -6.58 9.94 5.16
N ARG A 87 -5.80 10.32 6.17
CA ARG A 87 -4.48 10.96 5.98
C ARG A 87 -3.51 10.09 5.19
N LEU A 88 -3.57 8.77 5.40
CA LEU A 88 -2.71 7.79 4.73
C LEU A 88 -3.25 7.36 3.36
N GLY A 89 -4.47 7.80 3.00
CA GLY A 89 -5.14 7.36 1.79
C GLY A 89 -5.41 5.85 1.80
N LEU A 90 -5.97 5.34 2.89
CA LEU A 90 -6.27 3.91 3.09
C LEU A 90 -7.76 3.62 3.28
N GLN A 91 -8.61 4.65 3.42
CA GLN A 91 -10.03 4.53 3.75
C GLN A 91 -10.84 3.69 2.75
N ASP A 92 -10.37 3.60 1.50
CA ASP A 92 -11.00 2.81 0.44
C ASP A 92 -10.50 1.36 0.40
N VAL A 93 -9.48 0.98 1.17
CA VAL A 93 -8.89 -0.38 1.11
C VAL A 93 -8.73 -1.06 2.46
N LEU A 94 -8.74 -0.32 3.57
CA LEU A 94 -8.51 -0.86 4.90
C LEU A 94 -9.49 -0.26 5.90
N ALA A 95 -10.01 -1.10 6.79
CA ALA A 95 -10.81 -0.71 7.94
C ALA A 95 -10.40 -1.56 9.15
N PHE A 96 -10.51 -1.01 10.35
CA PHE A 96 -10.28 -1.76 11.60
C PHE A 96 -11.62 -2.03 12.28
N ASP A 97 -11.82 -3.28 12.67
CA ASP A 97 -12.90 -3.71 13.55
C ASP A 97 -12.34 -3.87 14.96
N ILE A 98 -12.69 -2.93 15.83
CA ILE A 98 -12.18 -2.85 17.20
C ILE A 98 -13.13 -3.51 18.21
N GLY A 99 -14.27 -4.06 17.78
CA GLY A 99 -15.17 -4.87 18.64
C GLY A 99 -15.71 -4.17 19.89
N GLY A 100 -15.64 -2.84 19.96
CA GLY A 100 -15.97 -2.08 21.18
C GLY A 100 -14.90 -2.08 22.27
N ASP A 101 -13.71 -2.63 21.98
CA ASP A 101 -12.58 -2.67 22.90
C ASP A 101 -11.62 -1.49 22.66
N VAL A 102 -11.45 -0.68 23.71
CA VAL A 102 -10.55 0.48 23.71
C VAL A 102 -9.08 0.06 23.55
N GLU A 103 -8.63 -1.00 24.22
CA GLU A 103 -7.24 -1.46 24.12
C GLU A 103 -6.94 -1.96 22.69
N ALA A 104 -7.88 -2.69 22.10
CA ALA A 104 -7.87 -3.07 20.68
C ALA A 104 -7.76 -1.85 19.75
N GLY A 105 -8.60 -0.83 19.94
CA GLY A 105 -8.53 0.40 19.14
C GLY A 105 -7.21 1.17 19.33
N LEU A 106 -6.68 1.22 20.55
CA LEU A 106 -5.38 1.84 20.84
C LEU A 106 -4.23 1.10 20.14
N LYS A 107 -4.28 -0.23 20.00
CA LYS A 107 -3.30 -0.99 19.20
C LYS A 107 -3.40 -0.62 17.71
N ALA A 108 -4.62 -0.48 17.18
CA ALA A 108 -4.83 -0.05 15.79
C ALA A 108 -4.26 1.36 15.55
N VAL A 109 -4.52 2.30 16.46
CA VAL A 109 -3.92 3.65 16.44
C VAL A 109 -2.40 3.56 16.40
N TYR A 110 -1.80 2.78 17.29
CA TYR A 110 -0.34 2.65 17.35
C TYR A 110 0.24 2.15 16.02
N VAL A 111 -0.35 1.11 15.45
CA VAL A 111 0.07 0.50 14.18
C VAL A 111 -0.06 1.51 13.01
N LEU A 112 -1.12 2.31 12.99
CA LEU A 112 -1.32 3.37 12.00
C LEU A 112 -0.32 4.52 12.16
N GLU A 113 0.02 4.91 13.38
CA GLU A 113 0.98 5.98 13.66
C GLU A 113 2.42 5.57 13.36
N ARG A 114 2.78 4.30 13.62
CA ARG A 114 4.12 3.79 13.31
C ARG A 114 4.39 3.76 11.82
N GLY A 115 3.40 3.39 11.01
CA GLY A 115 3.51 3.39 9.54
C GLY A 115 3.20 4.72 8.87
N SER A 116 3.18 5.85 9.59
CA SER A 116 2.61 7.11 9.09
C SER A 116 3.31 7.74 7.86
N GLY A 117 4.35 7.10 7.31
CA GLY A 117 5.09 7.49 6.12
C GLY A 117 4.73 6.73 4.84
N GLU A 118 5.77 6.29 4.12
CA GLU A 118 5.66 5.63 2.81
C GLU A 118 5.18 4.17 2.89
N GLU A 119 5.40 3.49 4.03
CA GLU A 119 5.09 2.07 4.18
C GLU A 119 3.59 1.82 4.06
N TRP A 120 2.75 2.60 4.76
CA TRP A 120 1.30 2.50 4.62
C TRP A 120 0.82 2.88 3.22
N ARG A 121 1.41 3.90 2.60
CA ARG A 121 1.07 4.26 1.20
C ARG A 121 1.39 3.12 0.23
N ALA A 122 2.54 2.48 0.41
CA ALA A 122 2.93 1.31 -0.36
C ALA A 122 1.97 0.13 -0.15
N MET A 123 1.58 -0.16 1.09
CA MET A 123 0.58 -1.18 1.40
C MET A 123 -0.79 -0.84 0.78
N GLY A 124 -1.19 0.44 0.78
CA GLY A 124 -2.41 0.91 0.12
C GLY A 124 -2.38 0.68 -1.39
N ARG A 125 -1.28 1.05 -2.06
CA ARG A 125 -1.05 0.80 -3.50
C ARG A 125 -1.11 -0.71 -3.80
N PHE A 126 -0.45 -1.52 -2.98
CA PHE A 126 -0.48 -2.97 -3.08
C PHE A 126 -1.89 -3.55 -2.91
N LEU A 127 -2.64 -3.14 -1.88
CA LEU A 127 -3.99 -3.63 -1.61
C LEU A 127 -4.97 -3.28 -2.73
N ARG A 128 -4.89 -2.08 -3.31
CA ARG A 128 -5.74 -1.70 -4.46
C ARG A 128 -5.54 -2.64 -5.64
N LEU A 129 -4.28 -2.92 -5.96
CA LEU A 129 -3.96 -3.90 -6.99
C LEU A 129 -4.41 -5.31 -6.59
N ALA A 130 -4.23 -5.70 -5.33
CA ALA A 130 -4.67 -7.01 -4.84
C ALA A 130 -6.18 -7.21 -5.00
N PHE A 131 -7.00 -6.15 -4.81
CA PHE A 131 -8.42 -6.17 -5.11
C PHE A 131 -8.70 -6.37 -6.62
N ILE A 132 -7.99 -5.66 -7.50
CA ILE A 132 -8.13 -5.83 -8.96
C ILE A 132 -7.76 -7.25 -9.41
N TYR A 133 -6.68 -7.80 -8.83
CA TYR A 133 -6.24 -9.19 -9.07
C TYR A 133 -7.03 -10.24 -8.28
N ARG A 134 -8.09 -9.85 -7.56
CA ARG A 134 -9.00 -10.74 -6.82
C ARG A 134 -8.30 -11.63 -5.78
N LEU A 135 -7.27 -11.09 -5.12
CA LEU A 135 -6.55 -11.79 -4.05
C LEU A 135 -7.30 -11.77 -2.71
N THR A 136 -8.48 -11.17 -2.64
CA THR A 136 -9.33 -11.05 -1.45
C THR A 136 -10.65 -11.80 -1.65
N PRO A 137 -10.67 -13.13 -1.82
CA PRO A 137 -11.87 -13.87 -2.25
C PRO A 137 -13.05 -13.78 -1.28
N TYR A 138 -12.78 -13.53 0.01
CA TYR A 138 -13.80 -13.37 1.06
C TYR A 138 -13.96 -11.92 1.54
N GLY A 139 -13.09 -11.02 1.06
CA GLY A 139 -13.04 -9.64 1.50
C GLY A 139 -13.85 -8.74 0.58
N THR A 140 -14.82 -8.02 1.14
CA THR A 140 -15.31 -6.80 0.50
C THR A 140 -14.25 -5.71 0.64
N ARG A 141 -14.24 -4.74 -0.27
CA ARG A 141 -13.42 -3.53 -0.16
C ARG A 141 -14.19 -2.52 0.70
N PRO A 142 -13.64 -1.98 1.80
CA PRO A 142 -12.28 -2.15 2.33
C PRO A 142 -12.07 -3.46 3.12
N LEU A 143 -10.82 -3.94 3.13
CA LEU A 143 -10.41 -5.10 3.91
C LEU A 143 -10.54 -4.81 5.41
N ARG A 144 -11.33 -5.63 6.11
CA ARG A 144 -11.56 -5.46 7.55
C ARG A 144 -10.54 -6.25 8.36
N LEU A 145 -9.77 -5.54 9.18
CA LEU A 145 -8.83 -6.10 10.15
C LEU A 145 -9.49 -6.17 11.52
N SER A 146 -9.66 -7.39 12.06
CA SER A 146 -10.00 -7.56 13.47
C SER A 146 -8.81 -7.13 14.34
N ALA A 147 -9.09 -6.46 15.45
CA ALA A 147 -8.05 -6.14 16.44
C ALA A 147 -7.31 -7.37 16.99
N ASP A 148 -7.94 -8.54 17.00
CA ASP A 148 -7.31 -9.81 17.42
C ASP A 148 -6.21 -10.27 16.46
N SER A 149 -6.23 -9.78 15.21
CA SER A 149 -5.18 -10.05 14.23
C SER A 149 -3.94 -9.16 14.40
N LEU A 150 -4.01 -8.15 15.28
CA LEU A 150 -2.88 -7.25 15.50
C LEU A 150 -1.80 -7.92 16.34
N PRO A 151 -0.52 -7.80 15.94
CA PRO A 151 0.57 -8.43 16.65
C PRO A 151 0.76 -7.83 18.05
N THR A 152 1.37 -8.62 18.93
CA THR A 152 1.90 -8.10 20.19
C THR A 152 3.00 -7.07 19.92
N ALA A 153 3.25 -6.17 20.87
CA ALA A 153 4.32 -5.17 20.78
C ALA A 153 5.68 -5.80 20.41
N MET A 154 6.03 -6.90 21.10
CA MET A 154 7.27 -7.63 20.84
C MET A 154 7.32 -8.19 19.42
N ALA A 155 6.26 -8.86 18.95
CA ALA A 155 6.23 -9.41 17.59
C ALA A 155 6.27 -8.31 16.51
N PHE A 156 5.68 -7.14 16.79
CA PHE A 156 5.68 -6.00 15.87
C PHE A 156 7.08 -5.39 15.73
N HIS A 157 7.83 -5.25 16.82
CA HIS A 157 9.19 -4.65 16.81
C HIS A 157 10.29 -5.60 16.32
N GLN A 158 10.02 -6.90 16.22
CA GLN A 158 10.98 -7.89 15.72
C GLN A 158 11.16 -7.86 14.20
N LEU A 159 10.24 -7.23 13.47
CA LEU A 159 10.28 -7.17 12.01
C LEU A 159 10.54 -5.73 11.54
N PRO A 160 11.20 -5.55 10.37
CA PRO A 160 11.12 -4.29 9.67
C PRO A 160 9.65 -3.90 9.46
N LEU A 161 9.37 -2.60 9.56
CA LEU A 161 8.00 -2.09 9.61
C LEU A 161 7.14 -2.56 8.43
N ALA A 162 7.63 -2.49 7.19
CA ALA A 162 6.88 -2.94 6.01
C ALA A 162 6.53 -4.44 6.07
N LEU A 163 7.42 -5.29 6.60
CA LEU A 163 7.14 -6.71 6.83
C LEU A 163 6.10 -6.90 7.93
N ALA A 164 6.21 -6.13 9.03
CA ALA A 164 5.24 -6.18 10.12
C ALA A 164 3.83 -5.78 9.65
N LEU A 165 3.73 -4.69 8.88
CA LEU A 165 2.47 -4.24 8.28
C LEU A 165 1.90 -5.26 7.31
N TYR A 166 2.73 -5.83 6.43
CA TYR A 166 2.28 -6.89 5.54
C TYR A 166 1.83 -8.14 6.30
N LYS A 167 2.51 -8.53 7.38
CA LYS A 167 2.12 -9.68 8.20
C LYS A 167 0.69 -9.53 8.76
N ILE A 168 0.28 -8.31 9.09
CA ILE A 168 -1.08 -8.00 9.55
C ILE A 168 -2.12 -8.25 8.45
N ILE A 169 -1.83 -7.92 7.19
CA ILE A 169 -2.81 -8.02 6.09
C ILE A 169 -2.71 -9.31 5.28
N GLY A 170 -1.51 -9.90 5.17
CA GLY A 170 -1.21 -10.96 4.20
C GLY A 170 -1.97 -12.25 4.44
N HIS A 171 -2.35 -12.54 5.68
CA HIS A 171 -3.16 -13.72 6.02
C HIS A 171 -4.59 -13.65 5.46
N LEU A 172 -5.09 -12.44 5.15
CA LEU A 172 -6.40 -12.22 4.53
C LEU A 172 -6.36 -12.32 3.01
N LEU A 173 -5.17 -12.49 2.43
CA LEU A 173 -4.97 -12.59 0.99
C LEU A 173 -4.78 -14.06 0.59
N ILE A 174 -5.42 -14.46 -0.50
CA ILE A 174 -5.42 -15.84 -0.99
C ILE A 174 -5.25 -15.82 -2.51
N ARG A 175 -4.39 -16.69 -3.02
CA ARG A 175 -4.23 -16.97 -4.45
C ARG A 175 -4.48 -18.44 -4.70
N GLY A 176 -5.52 -18.79 -5.46
CA GLY A 176 -5.78 -20.18 -5.83
C GLY A 176 -5.85 -21.13 -4.63
N GLY A 177 -6.48 -20.67 -3.53
CA GLY A 177 -6.56 -21.42 -2.26
C GLY A 177 -5.31 -21.34 -1.38
N ILE A 178 -4.21 -20.75 -1.83
CA ILE A 178 -2.97 -20.59 -1.05
C ILE A 178 -2.98 -19.25 -0.33
N SER A 179 -2.88 -19.26 0.99
CA SER A 179 -2.73 -18.04 1.81
C SER A 179 -1.42 -17.33 1.49
N LEU A 180 -1.46 -16.00 1.39
CA LEU A 180 -0.28 -15.14 1.23
C LEU A 180 0.22 -14.59 2.58
N ALA A 181 -0.04 -15.31 3.68
CA ALA A 181 0.53 -14.97 4.98
C ALA A 181 2.08 -14.96 4.92
N LEU A 182 2.69 -13.97 5.57
CA LEU A 182 4.14 -13.95 5.77
C LEU A 182 4.52 -15.00 6.81
N GLN A 183 5.40 -15.92 6.41
CA GLN A 183 5.90 -16.99 7.27
C GLN A 183 7.41 -16.89 7.38
N GLN A 184 7.93 -16.97 8.60
CA GLN A 184 9.36 -17.01 8.88
C GLN A 184 9.80 -18.47 9.01
N THR A 185 10.99 -18.79 8.54
CA THR A 185 11.62 -20.10 8.71
C THR A 185 12.75 -20.03 9.73
N ASP A 186 13.20 -21.18 10.22
CA ASP A 186 14.22 -21.28 11.28
C ASP A 186 15.56 -20.64 10.91
N ASN A 187 15.85 -20.51 9.61
CA ASN A 187 17.10 -19.95 9.10
C ASN A 187 17.03 -18.43 8.82
N GLY A 188 16.09 -17.72 9.45
CA GLY A 188 15.89 -16.28 9.24
C GLY A 188 15.40 -15.90 7.84
N HIS A 189 14.98 -16.88 7.04
CA HIS A 189 14.34 -16.64 5.75
C HIS A 189 12.84 -16.47 5.94
N TYR A 190 12.19 -15.96 4.90
CA TYR A 190 10.76 -15.72 4.86
C TYR A 190 10.16 -16.35 3.59
N ARG A 191 8.87 -16.63 3.64
CA ARG A 191 8.06 -17.03 2.49
C ARG A 191 6.69 -16.37 2.54
N ILE A 192 6.11 -16.17 1.36
CA ILE A 192 4.75 -15.66 1.17
C ILE A 192 4.06 -16.57 0.16
N GLY A 193 3.02 -17.29 0.61
CA GLY A 193 2.34 -18.28 -0.21
C GLY A 193 3.28 -19.31 -0.82
N GLY A 194 3.08 -19.62 -2.11
CA GLY A 194 3.94 -20.52 -2.88
C GLY A 194 5.18 -19.86 -3.51
N VAL A 195 5.51 -18.63 -3.13
CA VAL A 195 6.70 -17.94 -3.64
C VAL A 195 7.95 -18.52 -2.96
N GLY A 196 9.06 -18.63 -3.70
CA GLY A 196 10.33 -19.12 -3.16
C GLY A 196 10.81 -18.32 -1.94
N LEU A 197 11.76 -18.90 -1.19
CA LEU A 197 12.32 -18.27 0.01
C LEU A 197 13.02 -16.95 -0.32
N PHE A 198 12.84 -15.94 0.54
CA PHE A 198 13.57 -14.68 0.48
C PHE A 198 14.15 -14.32 1.84
N ARG A 199 15.09 -13.36 1.86
CA ARG A 199 15.63 -12.79 3.09
C ARG A 199 15.75 -11.28 2.98
N VAL A 200 15.79 -10.62 4.13
CA VAL A 200 16.18 -9.21 4.24
C VAL A 200 17.69 -9.11 3.99
N VAL A 201 18.10 -8.12 3.21
CA VAL A 201 19.51 -7.77 3.00
C VAL A 201 19.82 -6.54 3.87
N PRO A 202 20.57 -6.70 4.97
CA PRO A 202 21.04 -5.59 5.78
C PRO A 202 21.87 -4.59 4.95
N LEU A 203 21.81 -3.32 5.31
CA LEU A 203 22.59 -2.28 4.63
C LEU A 203 24.10 -2.60 4.59
N GLY A 204 24.64 -3.19 5.66
CA GLY A 204 26.06 -3.57 5.73
C GLY A 204 26.49 -4.72 4.80
N GLU A 205 25.54 -5.47 4.23
CA GLU A 205 25.85 -6.48 3.21
C GLU A 205 25.94 -5.87 1.80
N LEU A 206 25.36 -4.69 1.56
CA LEU A 206 25.41 -4.04 0.26
C LEU A 206 26.81 -3.44 0.02
N PRO A 207 27.45 -3.72 -1.13
CA PRO A 207 28.76 -3.16 -1.45
C PRO A 207 28.76 -1.61 -1.44
N GLY A 208 29.92 -1.02 -1.16
CA GLY A 208 30.09 0.42 -1.22
C GLY A 208 29.73 0.97 -2.61
N GLY A 209 28.87 2.00 -2.65
CA GLY A 209 28.37 2.57 -3.91
C GLY A 209 27.29 1.73 -4.62
N HIS A 210 26.80 0.65 -4.00
CA HIS A 210 25.67 -0.10 -4.54
C HIS A 210 24.42 0.77 -4.61
N ARG A 211 23.73 0.80 -5.75
CA ARG A 211 22.58 1.70 -5.99
C ARG A 211 21.40 1.55 -5.01
N TYR A 212 21.26 0.39 -4.36
CA TYR A 212 20.24 0.18 -3.32
C TYR A 212 20.69 0.55 -1.91
N ALA A 213 21.98 0.88 -1.72
CA ALA A 213 22.45 1.49 -0.48
C ALA A 213 22.00 2.96 -0.42
N GLU A 214 21.99 3.65 -1.57
CA GLU A 214 21.38 4.96 -1.70
C GLU A 214 19.86 4.86 -1.53
N GLY A 215 19.32 5.57 -0.56
CA GLY A 215 17.89 5.52 -0.24
C GLY A 215 17.43 4.27 0.53
N TYR A 216 18.35 3.44 1.04
CA TYR A 216 18.01 2.27 1.85
C TYR A 216 17.19 2.69 3.09
N LYS A 217 16.07 2.00 3.34
CA LYS A 217 15.22 2.23 4.50
C LYS A 217 15.23 1.01 5.41
N LEU A 218 15.63 1.20 6.67
CA LEU A 218 15.55 0.13 7.68
C LEU A 218 14.11 -0.37 7.90
N THR A 219 13.12 0.51 7.68
CA THR A 219 11.70 0.19 7.80
C THR A 219 11.15 -0.58 6.60
N ASP A 220 11.78 -0.47 5.43
CA ASP A 220 11.39 -1.13 4.18
C ASP A 220 12.64 -1.62 3.43
N PRO A 221 13.33 -2.64 3.96
CA PRO A 221 14.70 -2.98 3.55
C PRO A 221 14.73 -3.76 2.24
N ALA A 222 15.91 -3.78 1.61
CA ALA A 222 16.16 -4.57 0.41
C ALA A 222 15.91 -6.07 0.64
N ILE A 223 15.40 -6.75 -0.39
CA ILE A 223 15.04 -8.17 -0.36
C ILE A 223 15.88 -8.95 -1.36
N ARG A 224 16.45 -10.05 -0.89
CA ARG A 224 17.10 -11.08 -1.72
C ARG A 224 16.14 -12.23 -1.92
N TRP A 225 15.81 -12.53 -3.16
CA TRP A 225 14.96 -13.66 -3.54
C TRP A 225 15.63 -14.46 -4.66
N GLY A 226 16.30 -15.55 -4.28
CA GLY A 226 17.16 -16.32 -5.19
C GLY A 226 18.22 -15.43 -5.84
N ILE A 227 18.23 -15.38 -7.17
CA ILE A 227 19.15 -14.56 -7.98
C ILE A 227 18.73 -13.09 -8.11
N LEU A 228 17.55 -12.73 -7.58
CA LEU A 228 17.02 -11.37 -7.67
C LEU A 228 17.29 -10.57 -6.41
N LEU A 229 17.70 -9.32 -6.61
CA LEU A 229 17.82 -8.29 -5.58
C LEU A 229 16.81 -7.17 -5.85
N ILE A 230 16.05 -6.83 -4.84
CA ILE A 230 14.93 -5.87 -4.92
C ILE A 230 15.19 -4.78 -3.88
N PRO A 231 15.04 -3.48 -4.21
CA PRO A 231 15.49 -2.37 -3.36
C PRO A 231 14.72 -2.26 -2.04
N SER A 232 13.49 -2.76 -1.99
CA SER A 232 12.66 -2.73 -0.79
C SER A 232 11.68 -3.90 -0.73
N PHE A 233 11.12 -4.15 0.45
CA PHE A 233 10.10 -5.18 0.64
C PHE A 233 8.78 -4.78 -0.03
N SER A 234 8.39 -3.51 0.02
CA SER A 234 7.24 -3.01 -0.72
C SER A 234 7.36 -3.23 -2.23
N ALA A 235 8.55 -3.01 -2.81
CA ALA A 235 8.82 -3.31 -4.21
C ALA A 235 8.74 -4.81 -4.50
N PHE A 236 9.19 -5.66 -3.56
CA PHE A 236 9.05 -7.12 -3.68
C PHE A 236 7.59 -7.57 -3.69
N LEU A 237 6.72 -6.97 -2.87
CA LEU A 237 5.29 -7.25 -2.89
C LEU A 237 4.63 -6.87 -4.22
N LEU A 238 4.93 -5.67 -4.74
CA LEU A 238 4.43 -5.25 -6.04
C LEU A 238 4.96 -6.16 -7.15
N TYR A 239 6.25 -6.48 -7.16
CA TYR A 239 6.83 -7.42 -8.12
C TYR A 239 6.14 -8.79 -8.05
N GLY A 240 5.94 -9.34 -6.85
CA GLY A 240 5.28 -10.64 -6.71
C GLY A 240 3.82 -10.64 -7.15
N LEU A 241 3.12 -9.54 -6.90
CA LEU A 241 1.77 -9.32 -7.40
C LEU A 241 1.73 -9.25 -8.93
N LEU A 242 2.65 -8.50 -9.54
CA LEU A 242 2.71 -8.34 -10.99
C LEU A 242 3.19 -9.60 -11.70
N SER A 243 4.07 -10.41 -11.11
CA SER A 243 4.71 -11.54 -11.79
C SER A 243 4.11 -12.90 -11.46
N TRP A 244 3.59 -13.09 -10.25
CA TRP A 244 3.12 -14.43 -9.82
C TRP A 244 1.68 -14.41 -9.38
N TRP A 245 1.21 -13.40 -8.66
CA TRP A 245 -0.15 -13.44 -8.10
C TRP A 245 -1.21 -12.93 -9.06
N CYS A 246 -0.82 -12.55 -10.28
CA CYS A 246 -1.72 -11.97 -11.27
C CYS A 246 -2.63 -12.97 -12.00
N ASP A 247 -2.37 -14.27 -11.90
CA ASP A 247 -3.07 -15.31 -12.68
C ASP A 247 -4.30 -15.88 -11.94
N GLY A 248 -4.84 -15.16 -10.96
CA GLY A 248 -6.05 -15.59 -10.25
C GLY A 248 -7.24 -15.77 -11.19
N GLU A 249 -8.10 -16.75 -10.92
CA GLU A 249 -9.33 -16.97 -11.69
C GLU A 249 -10.15 -15.68 -11.80
N GLY A 250 -10.37 -15.25 -13.05
CA GLY A 250 -11.14 -14.04 -13.36
C GLY A 250 -10.42 -12.70 -13.18
N ALA A 251 -9.14 -12.67 -12.77
CA ALA A 251 -8.34 -11.45 -12.75
C ALA A 251 -7.96 -10.98 -14.18
N GLY A 252 -7.96 -11.91 -15.15
CA GLY A 252 -7.91 -11.59 -16.58
C GLY A 252 -6.68 -10.81 -17.01
N LYS A 253 -5.56 -10.90 -16.28
CA LYS A 253 -4.29 -10.27 -16.71
C LYS A 253 -3.85 -10.87 -18.03
N LYS A 254 -3.56 -10.01 -18.99
CA LYS A 254 -3.13 -10.41 -20.33
C LYS A 254 -1.88 -9.63 -20.72
N MET A 255 -1.02 -10.29 -21.48
CA MET A 255 0.04 -9.62 -22.24
C MET A 255 -0.59 -9.11 -23.54
N VAL A 256 -0.60 -7.79 -23.77
CA VAL A 256 -1.26 -7.21 -24.94
C VAL A 256 -0.26 -6.81 -26.02
N LEU A 257 0.87 -6.22 -25.61
CA LEU A 257 1.90 -5.74 -26.53
C LEU A 257 3.28 -6.21 -26.08
N LEU A 258 4.10 -6.53 -27.06
CA LEU A 258 5.53 -6.80 -26.93
C LEU A 258 6.29 -5.98 -27.98
N ALA A 259 7.22 -5.15 -27.53
CA ALA A 259 8.10 -4.38 -28.40
C ALA A 259 9.57 -4.67 -28.09
N HIS A 260 10.35 -4.96 -29.13
CA HIS A 260 11.79 -5.15 -29.00
C HIS A 260 12.51 -3.86 -29.40
N ILE A 261 13.11 -3.20 -28.42
CA ILE A 261 13.75 -1.88 -28.56
C ILE A 261 15.29 -2.02 -28.66
N GLY A 262 15.84 -3.09 -28.06
CA GLY A 262 17.26 -3.38 -27.97
C GLY A 262 17.92 -2.81 -26.70
N ARG A 263 18.76 -3.61 -26.03
CA ARG A 263 19.44 -3.25 -24.77
C ARG A 263 20.32 -1.99 -24.92
N GLY A 264 20.92 -1.79 -26.09
CA GLY A 264 21.78 -0.63 -26.39
C GLY A 264 21.03 0.69 -26.63
N ASN A 265 19.70 0.65 -26.83
CA ASN A 265 18.93 1.85 -27.15
C ASN A 265 18.94 2.84 -25.97
N ALA A 266 19.38 4.08 -26.21
CA ALA A 266 19.45 5.10 -25.16
C ALA A 266 18.09 5.40 -24.51
N ARG A 267 16.99 5.39 -25.28
CA ARG A 267 15.63 5.62 -24.76
C ARG A 267 15.18 4.49 -23.83
N HIS A 268 15.50 3.24 -24.19
CA HIS A 268 15.21 2.07 -23.35
C HIS A 268 16.00 2.14 -22.03
N ARG A 269 17.30 2.46 -22.10
CA ARG A 269 18.13 2.62 -20.90
C ARG A 269 17.60 3.72 -19.98
N ARG A 270 17.21 4.86 -20.55
CA ARG A 270 16.57 5.96 -19.79
C ARG A 270 15.28 5.52 -19.09
N LEU A 271 14.38 4.80 -19.77
CA LEU A 271 13.17 4.28 -19.11
C LEU A 271 13.49 3.34 -17.94
N LEU A 272 14.62 2.61 -18.02
CA LEU A 272 15.09 1.69 -16.98
C LEU A 272 15.79 2.39 -15.80
N SER A 273 16.35 3.59 -16.00
CA SER A 273 17.17 4.28 -15.00
C SER A 273 16.58 5.57 -14.47
N ASP A 274 15.97 6.40 -15.33
CA ASP A 274 15.49 7.73 -14.98
C ASP A 274 14.36 7.62 -13.94
N ASP A 275 14.24 8.62 -13.06
CA ASP A 275 13.15 8.67 -12.09
C ASP A 275 11.79 8.78 -12.80
N ILE A 276 10.82 8.02 -12.30
CA ILE A 276 9.43 8.06 -12.76
C ILE A 276 8.61 8.69 -11.64
N THR A 277 8.06 9.85 -11.92
CA THR A 277 7.21 10.59 -10.99
C THR A 277 5.87 9.87 -10.80
N GLU A 278 5.28 10.04 -9.63
CA GLU A 278 4.04 9.36 -9.24
C GLU A 278 2.82 9.75 -10.11
N ASP A 279 2.85 10.87 -10.82
CA ASP A 279 1.82 11.22 -11.82
C ASP A 279 1.89 10.30 -13.06
N LEU A 280 3.09 9.83 -13.43
CA LEU A 280 3.32 8.91 -14.55
C LEU A 280 3.14 7.45 -14.15
N GLY A 281 3.58 7.05 -12.96
CA GLY A 281 3.42 5.69 -12.46
C GLY A 281 4.29 5.36 -11.25
N ILE A 282 4.27 4.09 -10.84
CA ILE A 282 5.11 3.56 -9.76
C ILE A 282 6.16 2.65 -10.38
N ALA A 283 7.44 3.00 -10.22
CA ALA A 283 8.56 2.14 -10.63
C ALA A 283 8.81 1.05 -9.59
N VAL A 284 8.93 -0.19 -10.06
CA VAL A 284 9.29 -1.38 -9.28
C VAL A 284 10.56 -1.94 -9.90
N ASP A 285 11.69 -1.52 -9.33
CA ASP A 285 13.02 -1.91 -9.79
C ASP A 285 13.43 -3.24 -9.17
N TYR A 286 14.15 -4.04 -9.94
CA TYR A 286 14.83 -5.22 -9.43
C TYR A 286 16.00 -5.59 -10.33
N ARG A 287 16.92 -6.36 -9.76
CA ARG A 287 18.20 -6.68 -10.37
C ARG A 287 18.41 -8.18 -10.35
N ASN A 288 18.86 -8.74 -11.47
CA ASN A 288 19.43 -10.08 -11.50
C ASN A 288 20.95 -9.97 -11.46
N ASP A 289 21.53 -10.40 -10.35
CA ASP A 289 22.98 -10.42 -10.12
C ASP A 289 23.50 -11.84 -9.91
N GLY A 290 22.72 -12.86 -10.30
CA GLY A 290 23.09 -14.25 -10.12
C GLY A 290 23.18 -14.71 -8.65
N GLY A 291 22.70 -13.89 -7.70
CA GLY A 291 22.83 -14.17 -6.27
C GLY A 291 24.14 -13.63 -5.66
N ASP A 292 24.94 -12.91 -6.43
CA ASP A 292 26.19 -12.28 -5.97
C ASP A 292 26.04 -10.75 -5.98
N LEU A 293 26.15 -10.13 -4.80
CA LEU A 293 26.06 -8.68 -4.66
C LEU A 293 27.19 -7.92 -5.39
N ASN A 294 28.30 -8.62 -5.72
CA ASN A 294 29.45 -8.07 -6.43
C ASN A 294 29.47 -8.44 -7.92
N HIS A 295 28.36 -8.95 -8.47
CA HIS A 295 28.30 -9.35 -9.87
C HIS A 295 28.69 -8.19 -10.81
N ALA A 296 29.57 -8.45 -11.78
CA ALA A 296 30.19 -7.40 -12.58
C ALA A 296 29.27 -6.82 -13.68
N ASP A 297 28.32 -7.60 -14.21
CA ASP A 297 27.33 -7.15 -15.20
C ASP A 297 25.91 -7.57 -14.77
N PRO A 298 25.38 -6.97 -13.68
CA PRO A 298 24.03 -7.29 -13.24
C PRO A 298 23.02 -6.77 -14.27
N ILE A 299 21.93 -7.53 -14.47
CA ILE A 299 20.87 -7.14 -15.39
C ILE A 299 19.78 -6.44 -14.57
N ASP A 300 19.60 -5.15 -14.85
CA ASP A 300 18.52 -4.36 -14.25
C ASP A 300 17.20 -4.56 -15.01
N PHE A 301 16.13 -4.64 -14.26
CA PHE A 301 14.76 -4.76 -14.72
C PHE A 301 13.89 -3.73 -14.01
N ARG A 302 12.80 -3.34 -14.66
CA ARG A 302 11.82 -2.42 -14.09
C ARG A 302 10.43 -2.82 -14.52
N SER A 303 9.49 -2.84 -13.57
CA SER A 303 8.07 -2.79 -13.88
C SER A 303 7.53 -1.41 -13.55
N VAL A 304 6.76 -0.79 -14.44
CA VAL A 304 6.12 0.51 -14.18
C VAL A 304 4.62 0.36 -14.16
N ILE A 305 4.02 0.56 -13.00
CA ILE A 305 2.57 0.49 -12.81
C ILE A 305 1.98 1.85 -13.18
N VAL A 306 1.19 1.89 -14.25
CA VAL A 306 0.61 3.12 -14.81
C VAL A 306 -0.89 3.27 -14.53
N SER A 307 -1.52 2.24 -13.97
CA SER A 307 -2.92 2.24 -13.50
C SER A 307 -3.17 1.09 -12.52
N GLY A 308 -4.18 1.25 -11.65
CA GLY A 308 -4.70 0.25 -10.70
C GLY A 308 -4.30 0.51 -9.24
N TRP A 309 -3.52 1.56 -8.98
CA TRP A 309 -3.00 1.87 -7.65
C TRP A 309 -3.61 3.14 -7.04
N ARG A 310 -4.40 3.90 -7.80
CA ARG A 310 -5.15 5.05 -7.29
C ARG A 310 -6.55 4.65 -6.83
N SER A 311 -7.15 5.50 -6.02
CA SER A 311 -8.57 5.36 -5.65
C SER A 311 -9.43 5.33 -6.91
N ASN A 312 -10.44 4.44 -6.94
CA ASN A 312 -11.41 4.27 -8.03
C ASN A 312 -10.89 3.66 -9.34
N GLU A 313 -9.59 3.38 -9.47
CA GLU A 313 -9.11 2.61 -10.62
C GLU A 313 -9.54 1.14 -10.47
N THR A 314 -10.12 0.59 -11.54
CA THR A 314 -10.59 -0.81 -11.62
C THR A 314 -9.74 -1.66 -12.58
N VAL A 315 -8.81 -1.01 -13.28
CA VAL A 315 -7.93 -1.63 -14.28
C VAL A 315 -6.49 -1.49 -13.81
N ALA A 316 -5.80 -2.63 -13.68
CA ALA A 316 -4.36 -2.66 -13.42
C ALA A 316 -3.61 -2.71 -14.74
N VAL A 317 -2.66 -1.79 -14.93
CA VAL A 317 -1.84 -1.69 -16.14
C VAL A 317 -0.40 -1.49 -15.72
N HIS A 318 0.51 -2.28 -16.28
CA HIS A 318 1.93 -2.08 -16.09
C HIS A 318 2.75 -2.41 -17.34
N LEU A 319 3.92 -1.79 -17.41
CA LEU A 319 4.94 -2.07 -18.41
C LEU A 319 6.09 -2.81 -17.74
N TYR A 320 6.42 -3.99 -18.25
CA TYR A 320 7.68 -4.66 -17.93
C TYR A 320 8.76 -4.15 -18.88
N VAL A 321 9.92 -3.75 -18.36
CA VAL A 321 11.06 -3.22 -19.10
C VAL A 321 12.29 -4.03 -18.71
N GLY A 322 12.85 -4.75 -19.68
CA GLY A 322 13.96 -5.66 -19.41
C GLY A 322 14.44 -6.38 -20.67
N ASN A 323 15.72 -6.78 -20.68
CA ASN A 323 16.33 -7.51 -21.80
C ASN A 323 16.13 -6.84 -23.19
N GLY A 324 16.09 -5.50 -23.22
CA GLY A 324 15.86 -4.74 -24.45
C GLY A 324 14.42 -4.80 -24.97
N SER A 325 13.47 -5.29 -24.18
CA SER A 325 12.07 -5.42 -24.55
C SER A 325 11.18 -4.64 -23.58
N ILE A 326 10.04 -4.18 -24.10
CA ILE A 326 8.97 -3.54 -23.33
C ILE A 326 7.69 -4.34 -23.56
N ILE A 327 7.04 -4.73 -22.47
CA ILE A 327 5.84 -5.56 -22.49
C ILE A 327 4.72 -4.86 -21.76
N LEU A 328 3.57 -4.67 -22.42
CA LEU A 328 2.37 -4.11 -21.80
C LEU A 328 1.47 -5.24 -21.28
N HIS A 329 1.17 -5.17 -19.99
CA HIS A 329 0.18 -6.02 -19.34
C HIS A 329 -1.01 -5.22 -18.86
N THR A 330 -2.21 -5.81 -18.96
CA THR A 330 -3.43 -5.19 -18.46
C THR A 330 -4.46 -6.21 -17.95
N THR A 331 -5.33 -5.77 -17.04
CA THR A 331 -6.57 -6.45 -16.66
C THR A 331 -7.81 -5.86 -17.36
N GLU A 332 -7.65 -4.89 -18.27
CA GLU A 332 -8.75 -4.27 -19.01
C GLU A 332 -9.46 -5.31 -19.88
N PRO A 333 -10.79 -5.48 -19.75
CA PRO A 333 -11.56 -6.28 -20.69
C PRO A 333 -11.47 -5.70 -22.11
N SER A 334 -11.34 -6.55 -23.13
CA SER A 334 -11.32 -6.08 -24.53
C SER A 334 -12.68 -5.47 -24.87
N ALA A 335 -12.70 -4.19 -25.24
CA ALA A 335 -13.92 -3.47 -25.65
C ALA A 335 -14.34 -3.73 -27.11
N ALA A 336 -13.44 -4.32 -27.90
CA ALA A 336 -13.65 -4.59 -29.32
C ALA A 336 -13.15 -5.99 -29.72
N HIS A 337 -13.50 -6.41 -30.94
CA HIS A 337 -13.06 -7.68 -31.51
C HIS A 337 -11.53 -7.71 -31.71
N ARG A 338 -10.93 -8.91 -31.73
CA ARG A 338 -9.48 -9.13 -31.77
C ARG A 338 -8.78 -8.48 -32.97
N SER A 339 -9.50 -8.27 -34.07
CA SER A 339 -9.02 -7.63 -35.29
C SER A 339 -8.85 -6.11 -35.17
N HIS A 340 -9.44 -5.48 -34.15
CA HIS A 340 -9.29 -4.05 -33.92
C HIS A 340 -7.91 -3.72 -33.34
N PRO A 341 -7.39 -2.50 -33.62
CA PRO A 341 -6.19 -1.98 -32.98
C PRO A 341 -6.24 -2.08 -31.43
N PRO A 342 -5.08 -2.27 -30.76
CA PRO A 342 -4.99 -2.30 -29.31
C PRO A 342 -5.60 -1.06 -28.62
N ALA A 343 -5.51 0.12 -29.25
CA ALA A 343 -6.07 1.35 -28.72
C ALA A 343 -7.61 1.34 -28.62
N ASP A 344 -8.27 0.59 -29.50
CA ASP A 344 -9.74 0.44 -29.48
C ASP A 344 -10.15 -0.67 -28.50
N ARG A 345 -9.32 -1.71 -28.37
CA ARG A 345 -9.58 -2.85 -27.48
C ARG A 345 -9.31 -2.54 -26.02
N TYR A 346 -8.27 -1.75 -25.74
CA TYR A 346 -7.76 -1.46 -24.40
C TYR A 346 -7.45 0.03 -24.25
N SER A 347 -8.47 0.86 -24.47
CA SER A 347 -8.33 2.32 -24.51
C SER A 347 -7.71 2.91 -23.25
N VAL A 348 -8.07 2.40 -22.07
CA VAL A 348 -7.55 2.86 -20.77
C VAL A 348 -6.07 2.51 -20.66
N SER A 349 -5.72 1.26 -20.97
CA SER A 349 -4.37 0.71 -20.84
C SER A 349 -3.40 1.35 -21.81
N VAL A 350 -3.79 1.45 -23.09
CA VAL A 350 -2.99 2.09 -24.12
C VAL A 350 -2.83 3.57 -23.82
N GLY A 351 -3.90 4.26 -23.38
CA GLY A 351 -3.83 5.65 -22.96
C GLY A 351 -2.84 5.89 -21.82
N ALA A 352 -2.86 5.03 -20.79
CA ALA A 352 -1.93 5.10 -19.66
C ALA A 352 -0.48 4.83 -20.08
N ALA A 353 -0.24 3.79 -20.89
CA ALA A 353 1.08 3.47 -21.40
C ALA A 353 1.65 4.59 -22.29
N ARG A 354 0.83 5.20 -23.17
CA ARG A 354 1.24 6.34 -24.00
C ARG A 354 1.76 7.51 -23.16
N ARG A 355 1.05 7.86 -22.08
CA ARG A 355 1.48 8.95 -21.17
C ARG A 355 2.86 8.68 -20.58
N LEU A 356 3.14 7.45 -20.14
CA LEU A 356 4.46 7.10 -19.62
C LEU A 356 5.54 7.10 -20.71
N LEU A 357 5.25 6.55 -21.89
CA LEU A 357 6.26 6.29 -22.92
C LEU A 357 6.67 7.54 -23.72
N ARG A 358 5.80 8.55 -23.78
CA ARG A 358 6.02 9.78 -24.56
C ARG A 358 7.25 10.59 -24.13
N PRO A 359 7.50 10.86 -22.83
CA PRO A 359 8.72 11.54 -22.38
C PRO A 359 10.03 10.83 -22.78
N PHE A 360 9.97 9.52 -23.02
CA PHE A 360 11.11 8.72 -23.47
C PHE A 360 11.17 8.55 -24.98
N GLY A 361 10.19 9.09 -25.73
CA GLY A 361 10.08 8.91 -27.17
C GLY A 361 9.87 7.46 -27.60
N LEU A 362 9.29 6.61 -26.74
CA LEU A 362 9.07 5.17 -26.99
C LEU A 362 7.63 4.85 -27.41
N GLU A 363 6.74 5.84 -27.40
CA GLU A 363 5.31 5.67 -27.65
C GLU A 363 5.02 4.93 -28.96
N THR A 364 5.52 5.43 -30.09
CA THR A 364 5.27 4.83 -31.42
C THR A 364 5.87 3.43 -31.56
N ASP A 365 7.08 3.22 -31.04
CA ASP A 365 7.77 1.93 -31.17
C ASP A 365 7.09 0.83 -30.34
N VAL A 366 6.47 1.19 -29.21
CA VAL A 366 5.79 0.23 -28.34
C VAL A 366 4.31 0.06 -28.70
N ILE A 367 3.58 1.16 -28.91
CA ILE A 367 2.13 1.13 -29.07
C ILE A 367 1.72 0.87 -30.51
N ASP A 368 2.35 1.55 -31.47
CA ASP A 368 1.92 1.51 -32.87
C ASP A 368 2.65 0.41 -33.64
N ARG A 369 3.90 0.09 -33.26
CA ARG A 369 4.75 -0.93 -33.90
C ARG A 369 4.94 -2.20 -33.08
N GLY A 370 4.48 -2.22 -31.83
CA GLY A 370 4.58 -3.38 -30.96
C GLY A 370 3.81 -4.57 -31.54
N ARG A 371 4.35 -5.78 -31.36
CA ARG A 371 3.65 -7.00 -31.72
C ARG A 371 2.51 -7.22 -30.73
N VAL A 372 1.28 -7.33 -31.26
CA VAL A 372 0.13 -7.76 -30.47
C VAL A 372 0.30 -9.24 -30.13
N VAL A 373 0.28 -9.57 -28.83
CA VAL A 373 0.35 -10.95 -28.37
C VAL A 373 -1.09 -11.48 -28.31
N MET A 374 -1.34 -12.61 -28.96
CA MET A 374 -2.70 -13.17 -29.05
C MET A 374 -3.17 -13.61 -27.66
N GLU A 375 -4.30 -13.01 -27.21
CA GLU A 375 -5.03 -13.30 -25.95
C GLU A 375 -5.20 -14.78 -25.57
#